data_AF-A0A4R8DXC9-F1
#
_entry.id   AF-A0A4R8DXC9-F1
#
_cell.length_a   1.000
_cell.length_b   1.000
_cell.length_c   1.000
_cell.angle_alpha   90.00
_cell.angle_beta   90.00
_cell.angle_gamma   90.00
#
_symmetry.space_group_name_H-M   'P 1'
#
loop_
_entity.id
_entity.type
_entity.pdbx_description
1 polymer ?
#
loop_
_entity_poly.entity_id
_entity_poly.type
_entity_poly.pdbx_seq_one_letter_code
_entity_poly.pdbx_strand_id
1 'polypeptide(L)'
;MSRFVHALPAGQTRAAAAAANGSTTVQDYLERIAKYVPAEIIATYVAVTSGFANTDEPLKYWCLLVSFLICWIFTPIYLQLMSSPADKDALRTQQIVSAIAFPIWAYSISGDSGLFGDPKLPIYHAEISTALILLFSLISGAIIPRKAAPAVVPVHAGS
;
A
#
# COMPACT_ATOMS: atom_id res chain seq x y z
N MET A 1 39.66 -21.18 -42.10
CA MET A 1 39.60 -19.93 -41.31
C MET A 1 38.64 -20.12 -40.16
N SER A 2 39.18 -20.04 -38.95
CA SER A 2 38.60 -20.51 -37.70
C SER A 2 37.39 -19.69 -37.27
N ARG A 3 36.30 -20.39 -36.94
CA ARG A 3 35.10 -19.82 -36.35
C ARG A 3 35.35 -19.73 -34.85
N PHE A 4 35.67 -18.54 -34.35
CA PHE A 4 35.72 -18.33 -32.91
C PHE A 4 34.28 -18.38 -32.39
N VAL A 5 33.88 -19.52 -31.82
CA VAL A 5 32.67 -19.63 -31.01
C VAL A 5 32.97 -18.96 -29.69
N HIS A 6 32.44 -17.75 -29.52
CA HIS A 6 32.43 -17.05 -28.24
C HIS A 6 31.42 -17.79 -27.34
N ALA A 7 31.91 -18.71 -26.51
CA ALA A 7 31.09 -19.34 -25.49
C ALA A 7 30.72 -18.29 -24.43
N LEU A 8 29.44 -17.89 -24.37
CA LEU A 8 28.93 -17.15 -23.23
C LEU A 8 29.01 -18.05 -21.98
N PRO A 9 29.56 -17.58 -20.85
CA PRO A 9 29.66 -18.36 -19.64
C PRO A 9 28.25 -18.68 -19.12
N ALA A 10 27.90 -19.97 -19.12
CA ALA A 10 26.60 -20.51 -18.69
C ALA A 10 26.19 -20.13 -17.24
N GLY A 11 27.07 -19.48 -16.47
CA GLY A 11 26.80 -18.94 -15.14
C GLY A 11 26.17 -17.55 -15.12
N GLN A 12 26.32 -16.73 -16.18
CA GLN A 12 25.80 -15.36 -16.18
C GLN A 12 24.29 -15.28 -16.38
N THR A 13 23.70 -16.19 -17.16
CA THR A 13 22.26 -16.19 -17.45
C THR A 13 21.39 -16.60 -16.26
N ARG A 14 21.85 -17.53 -15.41
CA ARG A 14 21.10 -17.93 -14.20
C ARG A 14 21.18 -16.88 -13.09
N ALA A 15 22.35 -16.28 -12.88
CA ALA A 15 22.52 -15.19 -11.91
C ALA A 15 21.77 -13.92 -12.35
N ALA A 16 21.81 -13.57 -13.64
CA ALA A 16 21.05 -12.45 -14.18
C ALA A 16 19.53 -12.71 -14.16
N ALA A 17 19.07 -13.95 -14.43
CA ALA A 17 17.66 -14.31 -14.32
C ALA A 17 17.17 -14.36 -12.86
N ALA A 18 18.01 -14.78 -11.91
CA ALA A 18 17.69 -14.75 -10.49
C ALA A 18 17.68 -13.31 -9.93
N ALA A 19 18.60 -12.45 -10.36
CA ALA A 19 18.61 -11.03 -10.02
C ALA A 19 17.42 -10.29 -10.65
N ALA A 20 17.07 -10.61 -11.91
CA ALA A 20 15.89 -10.10 -12.58
C ALA A 20 14.62 -10.54 -11.84
N ASN A 21 14.45 -11.83 -11.52
CA ASN A 21 13.30 -12.33 -10.75
C ASN A 21 13.23 -11.76 -9.32
N GLY A 22 14.38 -11.56 -8.66
CA GLY A 22 14.48 -10.92 -7.35
C GLY A 22 14.05 -9.46 -7.39
N SER A 23 14.48 -8.74 -8.44
CA SER A 23 14.02 -7.38 -8.70
C SER A 23 12.51 -7.39 -8.97
N THR A 24 12.00 -8.22 -9.88
CA THR A 24 10.56 -8.32 -10.18
C THR A 24 9.73 -8.66 -8.94
N THR A 25 10.22 -9.51 -8.03
CA THR A 25 9.49 -9.82 -6.79
C THR A 25 9.49 -8.66 -5.78
N VAL A 26 10.59 -7.91 -5.67
CA VAL A 26 10.63 -6.69 -4.83
C VAL A 26 9.80 -5.57 -5.45
N GLN A 27 9.91 -5.35 -6.76
CA GLN A 27 9.07 -4.41 -7.50
C GLN A 27 7.59 -4.79 -7.39
N ASP A 28 7.22 -6.04 -7.59
CA ASP A 28 5.85 -6.54 -7.40
C ASP A 28 5.37 -6.33 -5.96
N TYR A 29 6.24 -6.52 -4.97
CA TYR A 29 5.94 -6.26 -3.56
C TYR A 29 5.71 -4.76 -3.29
N LEU A 30 6.60 -3.88 -3.77
CA LEU A 30 6.46 -2.43 -3.63
C LEU A 30 5.23 -1.92 -4.38
N GLU A 31 4.94 -2.47 -5.56
CA GLU A 31 3.77 -2.12 -6.36
C GLU A 31 2.48 -2.61 -5.70
N ARG A 32 2.51 -3.72 -4.96
CA ARG A 32 1.38 -4.17 -4.12
C ARG A 32 1.16 -3.25 -2.93
N ILE A 33 2.21 -2.87 -2.21
CA ILE A 33 2.10 -1.91 -1.09
C ILE A 33 1.53 -0.58 -1.58
N ALA A 34 2.03 -0.09 -2.71
CA ALA A 34 1.52 1.13 -3.35
C ALA A 34 0.03 1.01 -3.75
N LYS A 35 -0.46 -0.19 -4.09
CA LYS A 35 -1.88 -0.45 -4.37
C LYS A 35 -2.78 -0.48 -3.13
N TYR A 36 -2.24 -0.71 -1.94
CA TYR A 36 -3.02 -0.77 -0.69
C TYR A 36 -3.20 0.58 -0.01
N VAL A 37 -2.42 1.59 -0.38
CA VAL A 37 -2.45 2.90 0.27
C VAL A 37 -2.38 3.97 -0.82
N PRO A 38 -3.51 4.63 -1.16
CA PRO A 38 -3.50 5.73 -2.10
C PRO A 38 -2.59 6.84 -1.55
N ALA A 39 -1.42 7.00 -2.16
CA ALA A 39 -0.41 7.97 -1.72
C ALA A 39 -0.99 9.39 -1.71
N GLU A 40 -1.95 9.66 -2.59
CA GLU A 40 -2.71 10.89 -2.71
C GLU A 40 -3.55 11.17 -1.46
N ILE A 41 -4.19 10.15 -0.87
CA ILE A 41 -5.01 10.32 0.33
C ILE A 41 -4.13 10.63 1.53
N ILE A 42 -3.01 9.92 1.69
CA ILE A 42 -2.05 10.23 2.75
C ILE A 42 -1.46 11.62 2.57
N ALA A 43 -1.00 11.97 1.35
CA ALA A 43 -0.43 13.29 1.07
C ALA A 43 -1.44 14.40 1.36
N THR A 44 -2.71 14.21 0.96
CA THR A 44 -3.80 15.15 1.26
C THR A 44 -4.00 15.28 2.76
N TYR A 45 -4.08 14.16 3.48
CA TYR A 45 -4.25 14.16 4.93
C TYR A 45 -3.12 14.94 5.62
N VAL A 46 -1.86 14.66 5.28
CA VAL A 46 -0.68 15.34 5.84
C VAL A 46 -0.67 16.83 5.52
N ALA A 47 -0.99 17.20 4.28
CA ALA A 47 -1.05 18.61 3.88
C ALA A 47 -2.13 19.37 4.67
N VAL A 48 -3.30 18.76 4.84
CA VAL A 48 -4.42 19.34 5.58
C VAL A 48 -4.11 19.45 7.07
N THR A 49 -3.57 18.41 7.71
CA THR A 49 -3.20 18.46 9.13
C THR A 49 -2.11 19.50 9.40
N SER A 50 -1.13 19.62 8.50
CA SER A 50 -0.07 20.65 8.59
C SER A 50 -0.63 22.06 8.46
N GLY A 51 -1.66 22.26 7.63
CA GLY A 51 -2.35 23.55 7.49
C GLY A 51 -3.05 24.03 8.76
N PHE A 52 -3.43 23.11 9.66
CA PHE A 52 -4.11 23.41 10.92
C PHE A 52 -3.16 23.51 12.13
N ALA A 53 -1.84 23.42 11.92
CA ALA A 53 -0.87 23.40 13.01
C ALA A 53 -0.94 24.64 13.93
N ASN A 54 -1.37 25.79 13.39
CA ASN A 54 -1.46 27.07 14.11
C ASN A 54 -2.90 27.48 14.46
N THR A 55 -3.88 26.59 14.31
CA THR A 55 -5.30 26.86 14.62
C THR A 55 -5.58 26.72 16.11
N ASP A 56 -6.52 27.51 16.64
CA ASP A 56 -6.98 27.42 18.03
C ASP A 56 -7.42 25.99 18.41
N GLU A 57 -7.00 25.54 19.60
CA GLU A 57 -7.23 24.18 20.13
C GLU A 57 -8.65 23.61 19.95
N PRO A 58 -9.76 24.32 20.28
CA PRO A 58 -11.08 23.75 20.11
C PRO A 58 -11.43 23.51 18.63
N LEU A 59 -10.99 24.39 17.73
CA LEU A 59 -11.27 24.30 16.29
C LEU A 59 -10.34 23.29 15.62
N LYS A 60 -9.06 23.26 16.02
CA LYS A 60 -8.03 22.33 15.54
C LYS A 60 -8.48 20.88 15.69
N TYR A 61 -8.97 20.47 16.86
CA TYR A 61 -9.47 19.11 17.07
C TYR A 61 -10.54 18.71 16.05
N TRP A 62 -11.54 19.57 15.84
CA TRP A 62 -12.64 19.28 14.89
C TRP A 62 -12.15 19.25 13.44
N CYS A 63 -11.23 20.14 13.06
CA CYS A 63 -10.59 20.13 11.75
C CYS A 63 -9.81 18.82 11.52
N LEU A 64 -9.03 18.37 12.49
CA LEU A 64 -8.28 17.11 12.42
C LEU A 64 -9.22 15.89 12.35
N LEU A 65 -10.28 15.86 13.16
CA LEU A 65 -11.28 14.80 13.18
C LEU A 65 -12.01 14.70 11.84
N VAL A 66 -12.51 15.82 11.32
CA VAL A 66 -13.22 15.87 10.03
C VAL A 66 -12.31 15.46 8.89
N SER A 67 -11.07 15.95 8.88
CA SER A 67 -10.08 15.57 7.85
C SER A 67 -9.76 14.08 7.88
N PHE A 68 -9.61 13.51 9.08
CA PHE A 68 -9.43 12.07 9.26
C PHE A 68 -10.62 11.27 8.72
N LEU A 69 -11.85 11.64 9.11
CA LEU A 69 -13.06 10.93 8.68
C LEU A 69 -13.28 11.03 7.17
N ILE A 70 -13.07 12.20 6.57
CA ILE A 70 -13.17 12.38 5.12
C ILE A 70 -12.19 11.46 4.41
N CYS A 71 -10.90 11.51 4.77
CA CYS A 71 -9.88 10.68 4.14
C CYS A 71 -10.12 9.17 4.35
N TRP A 72 -10.61 8.80 5.53
CA TRP A 72 -10.93 7.40 5.84
C TRP A 72 -12.09 6.87 5.00
N ILE A 73 -13.16 7.65 4.83
CA ILE A 73 -14.31 7.30 3.99
C ILE A 73 -13.93 7.32 2.51
N PHE A 74 -13.06 8.23 2.09
CA PHE A 74 -12.62 8.33 0.69
C PHE A 74 -11.73 7.15 0.27
N THR A 75 -11.00 6.54 1.20
CA THR A 75 -10.11 5.39 0.95
C THR A 75 -10.82 4.20 0.29
N PRO A 76 -11.92 3.64 0.84
CA PRO A 76 -12.64 2.54 0.20
C PRO A 76 -13.35 2.98 -1.10
N ILE A 77 -13.79 4.24 -1.21
CA ILE A 77 -14.46 4.77 -2.42
C ILE A 77 -13.45 4.86 -3.58
N TYR A 78 -12.25 5.38 -3.32
CA TYR A 78 -11.19 5.48 -4.31
C TYR A 78 -10.81 4.11 -4.87
N LEU A 79 -10.68 3.11 -4.00
CA LEU A 79 -10.36 1.75 -4.41
C LEU A 79 -11.50 1.11 -5.24
N GLN A 80 -12.77 1.41 -4.94
CA GLN A 80 -13.89 0.97 -5.78
C GLN A 80 -13.81 1.55 -7.18
N LEU A 81 -13.45 2.84 -7.30
CA LEU A 81 -13.34 3.53 -8.58
C LEU A 81 -12.18 3.00 -9.44
N MET A 82 -11.07 2.62 -8.80
CA MET A 82 -9.86 2.13 -9.50
C MET A 82 -9.91 0.66 -9.91
N SER A 83 -10.96 -0.07 -9.53
CA SER A 83 -10.96 -1.53 -9.65
C SER A 83 -11.75 -2.05 -10.85
N SER A 84 -11.18 -3.03 -11.54
CA SER A 84 -11.84 -3.72 -12.65
C SER A 84 -12.87 -4.76 -12.15
N PRO A 85 -14.02 -4.95 -12.85
CA PRO A 85 -15.11 -5.85 -12.41
C PRO A 85 -14.77 -7.34 -12.28
N ALA A 86 -13.60 -7.77 -12.79
CA ALA A 86 -13.22 -9.17 -12.93
C ALA A 86 -12.79 -9.85 -11.61
N ASP A 87 -12.35 -9.10 -10.60
CA ASP A 87 -11.71 -9.65 -9.39
C ASP A 87 -12.36 -9.13 -8.08
N LYS A 88 -13.66 -9.41 -7.92
CA LYS A 88 -14.46 -8.93 -6.77
C LYS A 88 -13.98 -9.43 -5.40
N ASP A 89 -13.35 -10.61 -5.32
CA ASP A 89 -12.86 -11.16 -4.06
C ASP A 89 -11.54 -10.50 -3.63
N ALA A 90 -10.62 -10.27 -4.57
CA ALA A 90 -9.39 -9.53 -4.32
C ALA A 90 -9.68 -8.08 -3.90
N LEU A 91 -10.72 -7.48 -4.49
CA LEU A 91 -11.22 -6.15 -4.15
C LEU A 91 -11.66 -6.03 -2.69
N ARG A 92 -12.42 -7.00 -2.19
CA ARG A 92 -12.89 -6.96 -0.79
C ARG A 92 -11.73 -7.05 0.20
N THR A 93 -10.75 -7.91 -0.06
CA THR A 93 -9.55 -7.99 0.78
C THR A 93 -8.74 -6.69 0.70
N GLN A 94 -8.58 -6.12 -0.49
CA GLN A 94 -7.91 -4.82 -0.67
C GLN A 94 -8.62 -3.69 0.09
N GLN A 95 -9.95 -3.61 0.02
CA GLN A 95 -10.73 -2.60 0.74
C GLN A 95 -10.55 -2.71 2.26
N ILE A 96 -10.63 -3.92 2.82
CA ILE A 96 -10.48 -4.14 4.26
C ILE A 96 -9.07 -3.78 4.72
N VAL A 97 -8.05 -4.25 3.98
CA VAL A 97 -6.64 -3.95 4.31
C VAL A 97 -6.37 -2.46 4.24
N SER A 98 -6.88 -1.77 3.22
CA SER A 98 -6.66 -0.32 3.04
C SER A 98 -7.44 0.51 4.07
N ALA A 99 -8.64 0.08 4.44
CA ALA A 99 -9.45 0.72 5.48
C ALA A 99 -8.79 0.61 6.87
N ILE A 100 -8.00 -0.44 7.12
CA ILE A 100 -7.21 -0.61 8.35
C ILE A 100 -5.86 0.12 8.24
N ALA A 101 -5.24 0.12 7.05
CA ALA A 101 -3.98 0.78 6.79
C ALA A 101 -4.06 2.30 7.05
N PHE A 102 -5.14 2.94 6.61
CA PHE A 102 -5.28 4.39 6.73
C PHE A 102 -5.21 4.89 8.18
N PRO A 103 -5.98 4.34 9.15
CA PRO A 103 -5.85 4.71 10.56
C PRO A 103 -4.45 4.48 11.13
N ILE A 104 -3.77 3.39 10.76
CA ILE A 104 -2.40 3.11 11.20
C ILE A 104 -1.44 4.20 10.70
N TRP A 105 -1.54 4.56 9.43
CA TRP A 105 -0.72 5.62 8.84
C TRP A 105 -1.03 7.00 9.42
N ALA A 106 -2.30 7.33 9.63
CA ALA A 106 -2.72 8.58 10.25
C ALA A 106 -2.20 8.71 11.69
N TYR A 107 -2.27 7.62 12.46
CA TYR A 107 -1.70 7.54 13.81
C TYR A 107 -0.18 7.71 13.79
N SER A 108 0.50 7.09 12.84
CA SER A 108 1.95 7.10 12.77
C SER A 108 2.54 8.43 12.29
N ILE A 109 1.95 9.04 11.26
CA ILE A 109 2.47 10.28 10.66
C ILE A 109 2.11 11.51 11.50
N SER A 110 0.85 11.64 11.92
CA SER A 110 0.41 12.87 12.59
C SER A 110 0.97 13.00 14.01
N GLY A 111 1.33 11.87 14.63
CA GLY A 111 2.04 11.85 15.90
C GLY A 111 1.29 12.55 17.04
N ASP A 112 2.07 13.12 17.95
CA ASP A 112 1.60 13.91 19.10
C ASP A 112 0.91 15.22 18.66
N SER A 113 1.29 15.76 17.50
CA SER A 113 0.65 16.94 16.90
C SER A 113 -0.70 16.66 16.22
N GLY A 114 -1.09 15.38 16.12
CA GLY A 114 -2.25 14.90 15.40
C GLY A 114 -3.50 14.74 16.26
N LEU A 115 -4.55 14.19 15.62
CA LEU A 115 -5.82 13.86 16.29
C LEU A 115 -5.63 12.98 17.55
N PHE A 116 -4.62 12.11 17.52
CA PHE A 116 -4.37 11.11 18.56
C PHE A 116 -3.47 11.60 19.70
N GLY A 117 -2.81 12.76 19.56
CA GLY A 117 -2.04 13.41 20.62
C GLY A 117 -2.76 14.61 21.23
N ASP A 118 -3.94 14.97 20.71
CA ASP A 118 -4.76 16.06 21.23
C ASP A 118 -5.14 15.81 22.71
N PRO A 119 -5.19 16.85 23.57
CA PRO A 119 -5.60 16.71 24.97
C PRO A 119 -6.96 16.04 25.17
N LYS A 120 -7.87 16.11 24.18
CA LYS A 120 -9.18 15.44 24.21
C LYS A 120 -9.10 13.95 23.92
N LEU A 121 -8.03 13.49 23.28
CA LEU A 121 -7.82 12.10 22.89
C LEU A 121 -6.34 11.71 23.03
N PRO A 122 -5.76 11.67 24.25
CA PRO A 122 -4.33 11.44 24.49
C PRO A 122 -3.99 9.94 24.40
N ILE A 123 -4.21 9.34 23.22
CA ILE A 123 -3.99 7.92 22.96
C ILE A 123 -2.74 7.65 22.13
N TYR A 124 -2.01 8.71 21.76
CA TYR A 124 -0.77 8.61 21.03
C TYR A 124 0.37 8.16 21.93
N HIS A 125 1.02 7.07 21.50
CA HIS A 125 2.21 6.51 22.10
C HIS A 125 3.15 6.11 20.95
N ALA A 126 4.38 6.64 20.97
CA ALA A 126 5.34 6.43 19.90
C ALA A 126 5.75 4.94 19.75
N GLU A 127 5.75 4.19 20.86
CA GLU A 127 6.02 2.76 20.90
C GLU A 127 4.94 1.97 20.14
N ILE A 128 3.67 2.35 20.34
CA ILE A 128 2.53 1.73 19.66
C ILE A 128 2.59 2.05 18.17
N SER A 129 2.94 3.28 17.78
CA SER A 129 3.09 3.69 16.38
C SER A 129 4.11 2.82 15.65
N THR A 130 5.27 2.64 16.25
CA THR A 130 6.36 1.83 15.68
C THR A 130 5.94 0.36 15.56
N ALA A 131 5.32 -0.19 16.60
CA ALA A 131 4.81 -1.56 16.58
C ALA A 131 3.74 -1.77 15.50
N LEU A 132 2.81 -0.82 15.35
CA LEU A 132 1.74 -0.88 14.35
C LEU A 132 2.27 -0.90 12.92
N ILE A 133 3.24 -0.03 12.60
CA ILE A 133 3.85 0.00 11.26
C ILE A 133 4.60 -1.31 10.96
N LEU A 134 5.39 -1.82 11.91
CA LEU A 134 6.11 -3.09 11.73
C LEU A 134 5.15 -4.28 11.54
N LEU A 135 4.10 -4.36 12.36
CA LEU A 135 3.07 -5.39 12.22
C LEU A 135 2.32 -5.25 10.90
N PHE A 136 1.97 -4.04 10.49
CA PHE A 136 1.31 -3.79 9.21
C PHE A 136 2.19 -4.23 8.03
N SER A 137 3.49 -3.91 8.05
CA SER A 137 4.44 -4.36 7.02
C SER A 137 4.55 -5.88 6.94
N LEU A 138 4.58 -6.57 8.10
CA LEU A 138 4.59 -8.04 8.16
C LEU A 138 3.30 -8.65 7.59
N ILE A 139 2.15 -8.14 8.02
CA ILE A 139 0.83 -8.63 7.57
C ILE A 139 0.65 -8.36 6.07
N SER A 140 1.04 -7.18 5.59
CA SER A 140 0.95 -6.82 4.17
C SER A 140 1.78 -7.77 3.30
N GLY A 141 2.97 -8.18 3.75
CA GLY A 141 3.79 -9.17 3.04
C GLY A 141 3.19 -10.58 3.00
N ALA A 142 2.37 -10.94 3.99
CA ALA A 142 1.72 -12.25 4.05
C ALA A 142 0.47 -12.35 3.15
N ILE A 143 -0.14 -11.22 2.76
CA ILE A 143 -1.32 -11.20 1.89
C ILE A 143 -0.87 -11.30 0.42
N ILE A 144 -0.78 -12.51 -0.09
CA ILE A 144 -0.54 -12.79 -1.52
C ILE A 144 -1.92 -12.80 -2.22
N PRO A 145 -2.23 -11.85 -3.13
CA PRO A 145 -3.38 -12.00 -4.00
C PRO A 145 -3.15 -13.25 -4.86
N ARG A 146 -4.01 -14.25 -4.72
CA ARG A 146 -4.00 -15.47 -5.53
C ARG A 146 -4.19 -15.03 -6.98
N LYS A 147 -3.17 -15.17 -7.85
CA LYS A 147 -3.35 -15.00 -9.30
C LYS A 147 -4.46 -15.95 -9.73
N ALA A 148 -5.55 -15.42 -10.27
CA ALA A 148 -6.49 -16.25 -11.03
C ALA A 148 -5.67 -16.94 -12.14
N ALA A 149 -5.76 -18.27 -12.20
CA ALA A 149 -5.06 -19.04 -13.21
C ALA A 149 -5.45 -18.50 -14.60
N PRO A 150 -4.49 -18.31 -15.52
CA PRO A 150 -4.81 -17.87 -16.87
C PRO A 150 -5.83 -18.84 -17.46
N ALA A 151 -6.96 -18.30 -17.92
CA ALA A 151 -7.98 -19.08 -18.61
C ALA A 151 -7.28 -19.87 -19.73
N VAL A 152 -7.37 -21.20 -19.64
CA VAL A 152 -6.90 -22.09 -20.70
C VAL A 152 -7.68 -21.71 -21.95
N VAL A 153 -7.04 -21.00 -22.88
CA VAL A 153 -7.60 -20.76 -24.21
C VAL A 153 -7.74 -22.15 -24.83
N PRO A 154 -8.96 -22.64 -25.13
CA PRO A 154 -9.08 -23.88 -25.87
C PRO A 154 -8.43 -23.64 -27.23
N VAL A 155 -7.32 -24.31 -27.48
CA VAL A 155 -6.76 -24.45 -28.83
C VAL A 155 -7.88 -25.09 -29.63
N HIS A 156 -8.57 -24.30 -30.45
CA HIS A 156 -9.41 -24.84 -31.49
C HIS A 156 -8.49 -25.70 -32.36
N ALA A 157 -8.63 -27.02 -32.21
CA ALA A 157 -8.08 -28.00 -33.13
C ALA A 157 -8.71 -27.71 -34.49
N GLY A 158 -7.99 -26.92 -35.29
CA GLY A 158 -8.32 -26.61 -36.66
C GLY A 158 -7.86 -27.77 -37.55
N SER A 159 -8.85 -28.25 -38.32
CA SER A 159 -8.80 -29.04 -39.56
C SER A 159 -8.19 -30.43 -39.51
#